data_AF-A0A080ZZB5-F1
#
_entry.id   AF-A0A080ZZB5-F1
#
_cell.length_a   1.000
_cell.length_b   1.000
_cell.length_c   1.000
_cell.angle_alpha   90.00
_cell.angle_beta   90.00
_cell.angle_gamma   90.00
#
_symmetry.space_group_name_H-M   'P 1'
#
loop_
_entity.id
_entity.type
_entity.pdbx_description
1 polymer ?
#
loop_
_entity_poly.entity_id
_entity_poly.type
_entity_poly.pdbx_seq_one_letter_code
_entity_poly.pdbx_strand_id
1 'polypeptide(L)'
;MRERAGAHGCQLHTKETKRPKSRLGAYLANKVSNLSARLHPKVTEVFLDESYCNVNHTAGSSWVAKHSPRYVANGAGQRYCIVGAGSVFVKNGGLCAEWVPGSIKSWPSHLKGDGDYHGNFTGELFELWFEELCQLLQSRYGPCRIHMDGAAYHKVIEDPAPASSKTKAVMVKWLNEHGVTVGVNDYTKKQLEQLIAQPTNVRVFALLTRQNHQLPTVP
;
A
#
# COMPACT_ATOMS: atom_id res chain seq x y z
N MET A 1 -13.14 -22.59 -46.18
CA MET A 1 -13.98 -22.86 -44.99
C MET A 1 -13.85 -21.65 -44.08
N ARG A 2 -14.94 -20.89 -43.86
CA ARG A 2 -14.93 -19.68 -43.01
C ARG A 2 -15.11 -20.11 -41.56
N GLU A 3 -14.09 -19.96 -40.73
CA GLU A 3 -14.25 -19.99 -39.27
C GLU A 3 -14.15 -18.56 -38.72
N ARG A 4 -15.17 -18.21 -37.93
CA ARG A 4 -15.33 -16.89 -37.30
C ARG A 4 -14.36 -16.80 -36.12
N ALA A 5 -13.54 -15.76 -36.11
CA ALA A 5 -12.75 -15.39 -34.95
C ALA A 5 -13.71 -14.96 -33.81
N GLY A 6 -13.78 -15.75 -32.74
CA GLY A 6 -14.40 -15.35 -31.49
C GLY A 6 -13.54 -14.29 -30.83
N ALA A 7 -14.06 -13.07 -30.72
CA ALA A 7 -13.45 -12.00 -29.94
C ALA A 7 -13.53 -12.35 -28.45
N HIS A 8 -12.48 -12.98 -27.92
CA HIS A 8 -12.30 -13.08 -26.47
C HIS A 8 -11.80 -11.73 -25.95
N GLY A 9 -12.76 -10.89 -25.55
CA GLY A 9 -12.47 -9.70 -24.77
C GLY A 9 -11.76 -10.12 -23.48
N CYS A 10 -10.52 -9.66 -23.31
CA CYS A 10 -9.82 -9.74 -22.04
C CYS A 10 -10.53 -8.81 -21.06
N GLN A 11 -11.53 -9.32 -20.35
CA GLN A 11 -12.06 -8.64 -19.18
C GLN A 11 -10.97 -8.66 -18.11
N LEU A 12 -10.33 -7.52 -17.89
CA LEU A 12 -9.60 -7.23 -16.66
C LEU A 12 -10.62 -7.31 -15.52
N HIS A 13 -10.77 -8.50 -14.94
CA HIS A 13 -11.50 -8.69 -13.70
C HIS A 13 -10.64 -8.09 -12.59
N THR A 14 -10.79 -6.79 -12.34
CA THR A 14 -10.46 -6.25 -11.03
C THR A 14 -11.33 -7.01 -10.04
N LYS A 15 -10.71 -7.80 -9.16
CA LYS A 15 -11.40 -8.33 -7.98
C LYS A 15 -11.77 -7.13 -7.12
N GLU A 16 -12.88 -6.46 -7.43
CA GLU A 16 -13.62 -5.71 -6.44
C GLU A 16 -14.11 -6.73 -5.42
N THR A 17 -13.27 -6.97 -4.41
CA THR A 17 -13.77 -7.40 -3.11
C THR A 17 -14.92 -6.47 -2.76
N LYS A 18 -16.01 -7.00 -2.17
CA LYS A 18 -17.20 -6.25 -1.74
C LYS A 18 -16.83 -5.12 -0.76
N ARG A 19 -16.19 -4.05 -1.24
CA ARG A 19 -15.89 -2.86 -0.46
C ARG A 19 -17.21 -2.12 -0.28
N PRO A 20 -17.52 -1.61 0.92
CA PRO A 20 -18.74 -0.85 1.14
C PRO A 20 -18.79 0.33 0.16
N LYS A 21 -19.84 0.44 -0.66
CA LYS A 21 -20.02 1.54 -1.63
C LYS A 21 -19.84 2.93 -1.00
N SER A 22 -20.15 3.06 0.29
CA SER A 22 -19.93 4.27 1.09
C SER A 22 -18.46 4.68 1.21
N ARG A 23 -17.53 3.72 1.35
CA ARG A 23 -16.07 4.02 1.43
C ARG A 23 -15.55 4.52 0.09
N LEU A 24 -15.99 3.91 -1.02
CA LEU A 24 -15.61 4.37 -2.36
C LEU A 24 -16.15 5.78 -2.64
N GLY A 25 -17.42 6.04 -2.31
CA GLY A 25 -18.02 7.37 -2.46
C GLY A 25 -17.26 8.45 -1.68
N ALA A 26 -16.90 8.18 -0.42
CA ALA A 26 -16.12 9.09 0.40
C ALA A 26 -14.71 9.32 -0.15
N TYR A 27 -14.05 8.27 -0.66
CA TYR A 27 -12.75 8.39 -1.32
C TYR A 27 -12.82 9.27 -2.57
N LEU A 28 -13.81 9.01 -3.45
CA LEU A 28 -13.98 9.80 -4.68
C LEU A 28 -14.31 11.27 -4.37
N ALA A 29 -15.15 11.54 -3.36
CA ALA A 29 -15.43 12.90 -2.91
C ALA A 29 -14.15 13.60 -2.41
N ASN A 30 -13.30 12.90 -1.65
CA ASN A 30 -12.01 13.42 -1.21
C ASN A 30 -11.04 13.68 -2.37
N LYS A 31 -11.03 12.81 -3.38
CA LYS A 31 -10.21 13.01 -4.59
C LYS A 31 -10.67 14.23 -5.37
N VAL A 32 -11.98 14.38 -5.56
CA VAL A 32 -12.59 15.54 -6.24
C VAL A 32 -12.37 16.83 -5.45
N SER A 33 -12.33 16.80 -4.11
CA SER A 33 -12.11 18.01 -3.30
C SER A 33 -10.74 18.65 -3.56
N ASN A 34 -9.75 17.85 -4.00
CA ASN A 34 -8.44 18.37 -4.39
C ASN A 34 -8.44 19.02 -5.78
N LEU A 35 -9.51 18.93 -6.57
CA LEU A 35 -9.52 19.46 -7.92
C LEU A 35 -9.92 20.94 -7.94
N SER A 36 -9.19 21.73 -8.71
CA SER A 36 -9.55 23.09 -9.11
C SER A 36 -10.64 23.09 -10.19
N ALA A 37 -11.16 24.26 -10.55
CA ALA A 37 -12.14 24.41 -11.63
C ALA A 37 -11.63 23.90 -13.00
N ARG A 38 -10.31 23.83 -13.20
CA ARG A 38 -9.68 23.27 -14.41
C ARG A 38 -9.43 21.76 -14.32
N LEU A 39 -9.96 21.09 -13.28
CA LEU A 39 -9.71 19.67 -12.98
C LEU A 39 -8.23 19.36 -12.74
N HIS A 40 -7.45 20.35 -12.31
CA HIS A 40 -6.07 20.17 -11.88
C HIS A 40 -5.98 20.02 -10.36
N PRO A 41 -5.06 19.20 -9.83
CA PRO A 41 -4.87 19.07 -8.40
C PRO A 41 -4.39 20.39 -7.77
N LYS A 42 -4.99 20.78 -6.64
CA LYS A 42 -4.59 21.95 -5.82
C LYS A 42 -3.34 21.64 -5.01
N VAL A 43 -3.21 20.40 -4.55
CA VAL A 43 -2.06 19.83 -3.84
C VAL A 43 -1.56 18.63 -4.64
N THR A 44 -0.24 18.44 -4.72
CA THR A 44 0.36 17.31 -5.44
C THR A 44 -0.23 15.98 -4.98
N GLU A 45 -0.68 15.17 -5.94
CA GLU A 45 -1.16 13.82 -5.70
C GLU A 45 -0.01 12.84 -5.92
N VAL A 46 0.21 11.95 -4.97
CA VAL A 46 1.25 10.92 -5.04
C VAL A 46 0.60 9.56 -4.93
N PHE A 47 0.89 8.67 -5.87
CA PHE A 47 0.39 7.30 -5.91
C PHE A 47 1.57 6.37 -5.75
N LEU A 48 1.49 5.46 -4.78
CA LEU A 48 2.48 4.41 -4.60
C LEU A 48 1.84 3.05 -4.65
N ASP A 49 2.62 2.07 -5.10
CA ASP A 49 2.21 0.68 -5.14
C ASP A 49 3.44 -0.24 -5.13
N GLU A 50 3.21 -1.48 -4.76
CA GLU A 50 4.18 -2.55 -4.88
C GLU A 50 3.85 -3.47 -6.06
N SER A 51 4.89 -4.05 -6.64
CA SER A 51 4.75 -5.07 -7.67
C SER A 51 5.89 -6.07 -7.61
N TYR A 52 5.85 -7.06 -8.50
CA TYR A 52 6.95 -7.99 -8.69
C TYR A 52 7.10 -8.37 -10.16
N CYS A 53 8.33 -8.71 -10.54
CA CYS A 53 8.62 -9.32 -11.83
C CYS A 53 9.53 -10.53 -11.64
N ASN A 54 9.43 -11.51 -12.54
CA ASN A 54 10.38 -12.63 -12.55
C ASN A 54 11.38 -12.42 -13.70
N VAL A 55 12.65 -12.78 -13.50
CA VAL A 55 13.72 -12.57 -14.49
C VAL A 55 13.42 -13.24 -15.82
N ASN A 56 12.83 -14.44 -15.80
CA ASN A 56 12.46 -15.18 -17.00
C ASN A 56 10.94 -15.12 -17.25
N HIS A 57 10.27 -14.03 -16.85
CA HIS A 57 8.83 -13.88 -17.06
C HIS A 57 8.53 -13.87 -18.56
N THR A 58 8.05 -15.00 -19.05
CA THR A 58 7.68 -15.22 -20.44
C THR A 58 6.25 -15.72 -20.49
N ALA A 59 5.52 -15.38 -21.54
CA ALA A 59 4.23 -16.00 -21.78
C ALA A 59 4.42 -17.51 -21.92
N GLY A 60 3.56 -18.32 -21.27
CA GLY A 60 3.64 -19.78 -21.30
C GLY A 60 3.56 -20.38 -22.71
N SER A 61 3.13 -19.58 -23.69
CA SER A 61 3.29 -19.86 -25.12
C SER A 61 3.82 -18.61 -25.82
N SER A 62 4.84 -18.78 -26.66
CA SER A 62 5.42 -17.69 -27.44
C SER A 62 5.88 -18.24 -28.79
N TRP A 63 5.56 -17.53 -29.87
CA TRP A 63 6.01 -17.87 -31.22
C TRP A 63 7.53 -17.72 -31.31
N VAL A 64 8.21 -18.75 -31.79
CA VAL A 64 9.65 -18.74 -32.09
C VAL A 64 9.82 -18.99 -33.57
N ALA A 65 10.69 -18.22 -34.21
CA ALA A 65 11.05 -18.47 -35.60
C ALA A 65 11.71 -19.84 -35.71
N LYS A 66 11.40 -20.56 -36.80
CA LYS A 66 12.06 -21.83 -37.11
C LYS A 66 13.57 -21.56 -37.17
N HIS A 67 14.36 -22.29 -36.38
CA HIS A 67 15.82 -22.12 -36.20
C HIS A 67 16.28 -20.97 -35.28
N SER A 68 15.41 -20.38 -34.45
CA SER A 68 15.80 -19.43 -33.41
C SER A 68 15.69 -20.07 -32.01
N PRO A 69 16.73 -20.78 -31.53
CA PRO A 69 16.73 -21.32 -30.18
C PRO A 69 16.76 -20.18 -29.16
N ARG A 70 15.89 -20.22 -28.16
CA ARG A 70 15.97 -19.34 -26.98
C ARG A 70 16.77 -20.04 -25.89
N TYR A 71 17.86 -19.40 -25.45
CA TYR A 71 18.69 -19.84 -24.34
C TYR A 71 18.25 -19.17 -23.03
N VAL A 72 16.96 -19.27 -22.68
CA VAL A 72 16.47 -18.86 -21.36
C VAL A 72 16.34 -20.10 -20.48
N ALA A 73 16.77 -19.98 -19.23
CA ALA A 73 16.61 -21.06 -18.26
C ALA A 73 15.12 -21.40 -18.08
N ASN A 74 14.79 -22.68 -17.96
CA ASN A 74 13.42 -23.14 -17.70
C ASN A 74 12.89 -22.57 -16.37
N GLY A 75 11.61 -22.18 -16.35
CA GLY A 75 10.93 -21.64 -15.17
C GLY A 75 11.03 -20.11 -15.04
N ALA A 76 10.30 -19.54 -14.07
CA ALA A 76 10.16 -18.08 -13.92
C ALA A 76 11.47 -17.35 -13.57
N GLY A 77 12.49 -18.06 -13.06
CA GLY A 77 13.74 -17.46 -12.59
C GLY A 77 13.59 -16.69 -11.28
N GLN A 78 14.59 -15.90 -10.92
CA GLN A 78 14.59 -15.06 -9.71
C GLN A 78 13.43 -14.05 -9.77
N ARG A 79 12.65 -13.93 -8.69
CA ARG A 79 11.64 -12.87 -8.55
C ARG A 79 12.29 -11.63 -7.95
N TYR A 80 11.89 -10.46 -8.43
CA TYR A 80 12.21 -9.15 -7.85
C TYR A 80 10.94 -8.50 -7.34
N CYS A 81 11.01 -7.95 -6.15
CA CYS A 81 10.01 -7.03 -5.62
C CYS A 81 10.37 -5.61 -6.07
N ILE A 82 9.35 -4.81 -6.36
CA ILE A 82 9.47 -3.43 -6.84
C ILE A 82 8.52 -2.58 -6.02
N VAL A 83 8.96 -1.41 -5.58
CA VAL A 83 8.13 -0.36 -5.02
C VAL A 83 8.46 0.95 -5.72
N GLY A 84 7.48 1.82 -5.91
CA GLY A 84 7.70 3.13 -6.52
C GLY A 84 6.54 4.09 -6.29
N ALA A 85 6.82 5.38 -6.47
CA ALA A 85 5.82 6.43 -6.31
C ALA A 85 5.77 7.34 -7.56
N GLY A 86 4.59 7.51 -8.12
CA GLY A 86 4.29 8.48 -9.17
C GLY A 86 3.63 9.73 -8.58
N SER A 87 3.91 10.90 -9.14
CA SER A 87 3.34 12.18 -8.73
C SER A 87 2.57 12.83 -9.87
N VAL A 88 1.50 13.54 -9.53
CA VAL A 88 0.68 14.36 -10.43
C VAL A 88 0.51 15.74 -9.80
N PHE A 89 0.98 16.78 -10.49
CA PHE A 89 1.06 18.14 -9.96
C PHE A 89 0.87 19.19 -11.05
N VAL A 90 0.81 20.46 -10.66
CA VAL A 90 0.72 21.59 -11.59
C VAL A 90 2.05 22.34 -11.60
N LYS A 91 2.61 22.57 -12.78
CA LYS A 91 3.79 23.40 -12.99
C LYS A 91 3.51 24.38 -14.12
N ASN A 92 3.76 25.67 -13.87
CA ASN A 92 3.51 26.75 -14.85
C ASN A 92 2.07 26.72 -15.43
N GLY A 93 1.09 26.35 -14.61
CA GLY A 93 -0.32 26.26 -15.01
C GLY A 93 -0.71 25.01 -15.82
N GLY A 94 0.26 24.16 -16.19
CA GLY A 94 0.04 22.89 -16.86
C GLY A 94 0.02 21.71 -15.90
N LEU A 95 -0.77 20.68 -16.23
CA LEU A 95 -0.77 19.40 -15.53
C LEU A 95 0.50 18.62 -15.92
N CYS A 96 1.23 18.14 -14.92
CA CYS A 96 2.44 17.35 -15.08
C CYS A 96 2.31 16.04 -14.29
N ALA A 97 3.01 15.01 -14.74
CA ALA A 97 3.16 13.77 -14.00
C ALA A 97 4.58 13.22 -14.19
N GLU A 98 5.15 12.68 -13.13
CA GLU A 98 6.47 12.04 -13.16
C GLU A 98 6.61 10.98 -12.07
N TRP A 99 7.51 10.02 -12.27
CA TRP A 99 8.02 9.21 -11.16
C TRP A 99 8.76 10.12 -10.19
N VAL A 100 8.46 10.00 -8.89
CA VAL A 100 9.22 10.71 -7.86
C VAL A 100 10.67 10.25 -7.96
N PRO A 101 11.64 11.12 -8.31
CA PRO A 101 12.99 10.65 -8.61
C PRO A 101 13.64 10.06 -7.36
N GLY A 102 14.16 8.83 -7.49
CA GLY A 102 14.74 8.06 -6.38
C GLY A 102 13.73 7.19 -5.62
N SER A 103 12.43 7.25 -5.94
CA SER A 103 11.41 6.43 -5.25
C SER A 103 11.39 4.97 -5.70
N ILE A 104 11.82 4.67 -6.94
CA ILE A 104 11.78 3.31 -7.46
C ILE A 104 12.90 2.50 -6.81
N LYS A 105 12.54 1.49 -6.02
CA LYS A 105 13.47 0.52 -5.45
C LYS A 105 13.07 -0.89 -5.85
N SER A 106 14.07 -1.77 -5.98
CA SER A 106 13.85 -3.19 -6.24
C SER A 106 14.89 -4.06 -5.55
N TRP A 107 14.49 -5.24 -5.09
CA TRP A 107 15.37 -6.23 -4.47
C TRP A 107 14.92 -7.65 -4.84
N PRO A 108 15.82 -8.64 -4.83
CA PRO A 108 15.42 -10.03 -5.05
C PRO A 108 14.49 -10.50 -3.93
N SER A 109 13.47 -11.30 -4.30
CA SER A 109 12.64 -12.06 -3.38
C SER A 109 13.43 -13.24 -2.81
N HIS A 110 13.52 -13.35 -1.50
CA HIS A 110 14.20 -14.47 -0.83
C HIS A 110 13.26 -15.66 -0.61
N LEU A 111 11.95 -15.43 -0.68
CA LEU A 111 10.94 -16.49 -0.65
C LEU A 111 10.79 -17.12 -2.06
N LYS A 112 10.90 -18.46 -2.11
CA LYS A 112 10.66 -19.26 -3.32
C LYS A 112 9.19 -19.73 -3.34
N GLY A 113 8.41 -19.35 -4.35
CA GLY A 113 7.05 -19.88 -4.57
C GLY A 113 6.07 -18.93 -5.27
N ASP A 114 4.90 -19.46 -5.64
CA ASP A 114 3.78 -18.72 -6.27
C ASP A 114 2.91 -17.96 -5.26
N GLY A 115 3.28 -18.03 -3.98
CA GLY A 115 2.60 -17.37 -2.87
C GLY A 115 2.82 -15.86 -2.83
N ASP A 116 1.98 -15.24 -2.00
CA ASP A 116 1.92 -13.82 -1.70
C ASP A 116 3.32 -13.19 -1.52
N TYR A 117 3.67 -12.26 -2.43
CA TYR A 117 4.96 -11.58 -2.42
C TYR A 117 5.13 -10.64 -1.22
N HIS A 118 4.04 -10.33 -0.50
CA HIS A 118 4.04 -9.51 0.71
C HIS A 118 4.95 -10.07 1.82
N GLY A 119 5.36 -11.35 1.77
CA GLY A 119 6.37 -11.89 2.69
C GLY A 119 7.79 -11.33 2.51
N ASN A 120 8.12 -10.73 1.36
CA ASN A 120 9.44 -10.12 1.09
C ASN A 120 9.46 -8.60 1.25
N PHE A 121 8.31 -7.98 1.51
CA PHE A 121 8.20 -6.55 1.76
C PHE A 121 7.57 -6.35 3.13
N THR A 122 8.43 -6.24 4.14
CA THR A 122 8.02 -6.12 5.54
C THR A 122 7.58 -4.70 5.85
N GLY A 123 6.83 -4.54 6.94
CA GLY A 123 6.48 -3.22 7.46
C GLY A 123 7.69 -2.33 7.73
N GLU A 124 8.79 -2.90 8.22
CA GLU A 124 10.05 -2.18 8.45
C GLU A 124 10.69 -1.67 7.15
N LEU A 125 10.71 -2.51 6.10
CA LEU A 125 11.24 -2.11 4.79
C LEU A 125 10.36 -1.01 4.16
N PHE A 126 9.04 -1.14 4.29
CA PHE A 126 8.11 -0.11 3.86
C PHE A 126 8.33 1.20 4.64
N GLU A 127 8.43 1.16 5.97
CA GLU A 127 8.64 2.34 6.81
C GLU A 127 9.90 3.11 6.41
N LEU A 128 11.03 2.41 6.25
CA LEU A 128 12.29 3.03 5.82
C LEU A 128 12.18 3.67 4.44
N TRP A 129 11.60 2.94 3.47
CA TRP A 129 11.39 3.48 2.13
C TRP A 129 10.42 4.66 2.12
N PHE A 130 9.36 4.58 2.91
CA PHE A 130 8.31 5.58 2.98
C PHE A 130 8.79 6.87 3.67
N GLU A 131 9.65 6.76 4.70
CA GLU A 131 10.28 7.91 5.34
C GLU A 131 11.16 8.68 4.36
N GLU A 132 12.04 7.98 3.61
CA GLU A 132 12.85 8.59 2.56
C GLU A 132 11.97 9.23 1.47
N LEU A 133 10.90 8.56 1.06
CA LEU A 133 9.94 9.09 0.10
C LEU A 133 9.33 10.40 0.61
N CYS A 134 8.85 10.45 1.85
CA CYS A 134 8.24 11.67 2.40
C CYS A 134 9.26 12.84 2.39
N GLN A 135 10.53 12.58 2.71
CA GLN A 135 11.57 13.63 2.67
C GLN A 135 11.79 14.17 1.24
N LEU A 136 11.78 13.27 0.24
CA LEU A 136 11.84 13.63 -1.18
C LEU A 136 10.61 14.44 -1.62
N LEU A 137 9.42 14.07 -1.14
CA LEU A 137 8.18 14.77 -1.48
C LEU A 137 8.14 16.17 -0.88
N GLN A 138 8.48 16.30 0.41
CA GLN A 138 8.52 17.57 1.11
C GLN A 138 9.51 18.55 0.47
N SER A 139 10.68 18.07 0.02
CA SER A 139 11.69 18.92 -0.63
C SER A 139 11.33 19.32 -2.06
N ARG A 140 10.65 18.46 -2.84
CA ARG A 140 10.32 18.75 -4.25
C ARG A 140 8.97 19.42 -4.47
N TYR A 141 7.95 18.96 -3.77
CA TYR A 141 6.56 19.31 -4.06
C TYR A 141 5.87 20.00 -2.88
N GLY A 142 6.49 20.00 -1.71
CA GLY A 142 5.87 20.47 -0.48
C GLY A 142 4.80 19.49 0.04
N PRO A 143 3.72 19.99 0.66
CA PRO A 143 2.60 19.15 1.09
C PRO A 143 2.03 18.32 -0.06
N CYS A 144 1.78 17.03 0.18
CA CYS A 144 1.31 16.08 -0.80
C CYS A 144 0.11 15.29 -0.25
N ARG A 145 -0.78 14.83 -1.13
CA ARG A 145 -1.80 13.82 -0.82
C ARG A 145 -1.31 12.48 -1.33
N ILE A 146 -1.08 11.54 -0.42
CA ILE A 146 -0.49 10.24 -0.74
C ILE A 146 -1.60 9.17 -0.78
N HIS A 147 -1.63 8.40 -1.86
CA HIS A 147 -2.55 7.30 -2.10
C HIS A 147 -1.77 5.99 -2.09
N MET A 148 -2.24 5.06 -1.27
CA MET A 148 -1.74 3.69 -1.17
C MET A 148 -2.89 2.76 -0.82
N ASP A 149 -2.68 1.46 -0.99
CA ASP A 149 -3.70 0.47 -0.70
C ASP A 149 -3.80 0.15 0.81
N GLY A 150 -4.68 -0.79 1.16
CA GLY A 150 -4.95 -1.20 2.53
C GLY A 150 -4.09 -2.35 3.05
N ALA A 151 -2.92 -2.62 2.46
CA ALA A 151 -2.06 -3.72 2.88
C ALA A 151 -1.70 -3.64 4.37
N ALA A 152 -1.54 -4.82 4.99
CA ALA A 152 -1.35 -4.91 6.45
C ALA A 152 -0.05 -4.20 6.90
N TYR A 153 1.00 -4.28 6.10
CA TYR A 153 2.30 -3.65 6.39
C TYR A 153 2.30 -2.12 6.22
N HIS A 154 1.27 -1.51 5.61
CA HIS A 154 1.07 -0.05 5.65
C HIS A 154 0.53 0.45 7.00
N LYS A 155 0.05 -0.47 7.85
CA LYS A 155 -0.69 -0.17 9.08
C LYS A 155 0.03 -0.68 10.34
N VAL A 156 1.36 -0.71 10.32
CA VAL A 156 2.15 -1.13 11.48
C VAL A 156 1.92 -0.15 12.62
N ILE A 157 1.55 -0.72 13.78
CA ILE A 157 1.25 0.01 15.01
C ILE A 157 2.49 -0.09 15.91
N GLU A 158 2.92 1.05 16.48
CA GLU A 158 4.13 1.12 17.30
C GLU A 158 3.99 0.38 18.64
N ASP A 159 2.85 0.55 19.30
CA ASP A 159 2.45 -0.18 20.50
C ASP A 159 1.07 -0.81 20.28
N PRO A 160 1.00 -2.01 19.70
CA PRO A 160 -0.26 -2.63 19.38
C PRO A 160 -0.98 -3.07 20.65
N ALA A 161 -2.18 -2.55 20.83
CA ALA A 161 -3.12 -3.04 21.81
C ALA A 161 -3.31 -4.57 21.70
N PRO A 162 -3.48 -5.28 22.83
CA PRO A 162 -3.66 -6.72 22.81
C PRO A 162 -4.96 -7.10 22.10
N ALA A 163 -4.88 -8.05 21.18
CA ALA A 163 -6.03 -8.53 20.43
C ALA A 163 -7.12 -9.13 21.35
N SER A 164 -8.38 -9.07 20.91
CA SER A 164 -9.53 -9.69 21.59
C SER A 164 -9.38 -11.18 21.88
N SER A 165 -8.47 -11.89 21.21
CA SER A 165 -8.16 -13.29 21.50
C SER A 165 -7.30 -13.47 22.76
N LYS A 166 -6.62 -12.44 23.24
CA LYS A 166 -5.71 -12.50 24.40
C LYS A 166 -6.48 -12.59 25.73
N THR A 167 -5.76 -12.96 26.79
CA THR A 167 -6.33 -13.16 28.13
C THR A 167 -6.59 -11.82 28.83
N LYS A 168 -7.50 -11.82 29.82
CA LYS A 168 -7.76 -10.63 30.66
C LYS A 168 -6.50 -10.10 31.33
N ALA A 169 -5.61 -10.99 31.78
CA ALA A 169 -4.35 -10.62 32.42
C ALA A 169 -3.44 -9.82 31.47
N VAL A 170 -3.36 -10.20 30.20
CA VAL A 170 -2.59 -9.46 29.18
C VAL A 170 -3.20 -8.08 28.93
N MET A 171 -4.53 -8.00 28.81
CA MET A 171 -5.25 -6.73 28.63
C MET A 171 -5.06 -5.77 29.81
N VAL A 172 -5.17 -6.29 31.05
CA VAL A 172 -4.95 -5.51 32.27
C VAL A 172 -3.50 -5.03 32.37
N LYS A 173 -2.53 -5.89 32.07
CA LYS A 173 -1.12 -5.50 32.06
C LYS A 173 -0.89 -4.33 31.10
N TRP A 174 -1.38 -4.44 29.86
CA TRP A 174 -1.23 -3.39 28.86
C TRP A 174 -1.89 -2.08 29.30
N LEU A 175 -3.11 -2.12 29.84
CA LEU A 175 -3.81 -0.93 30.37
C LEU A 175 -3.02 -0.27 31.52
N ASN A 176 -2.48 -1.06 32.45
CA ASN A 176 -1.68 -0.54 33.55
C ASN A 176 -0.36 0.09 33.06
N GLU A 177 0.31 -0.52 32.08
CA GLU A 177 1.51 0.05 31.42
C GLU A 177 1.20 1.38 30.72
N HIS A 178 -0.05 1.56 30.28
CA HIS A 178 -0.56 2.79 29.65
C HIS A 178 -1.25 3.75 30.64
N GLY A 179 -1.06 3.56 31.94
CA GLY A 179 -1.54 4.48 32.98
C GLY A 179 -3.02 4.33 33.38
N VAL A 180 -3.69 3.27 32.92
CA VAL A 180 -5.08 2.95 33.28
C VAL A 180 -5.08 1.83 34.33
N THR A 181 -5.29 2.19 35.60
CA THR A 181 -5.27 1.22 36.70
C THR A 181 -6.53 0.34 36.70
N VAL A 182 -6.38 -0.95 36.37
CA VAL A 182 -7.46 -1.94 36.37
C VAL A 182 -7.02 -3.25 37.02
N GLY A 183 -7.91 -3.88 37.78
CA GLY A 183 -7.70 -5.22 38.32
C GLY A 183 -8.31 -6.31 37.44
N VAL A 184 -7.69 -7.50 37.42
CA VAL A 184 -8.16 -8.66 36.63
C VAL A 184 -9.55 -9.12 37.02
N ASN A 185 -9.96 -8.96 38.27
CA ASN A 185 -11.26 -9.43 38.76
C ASN A 185 -12.36 -8.34 38.65
N ASP A 186 -11.97 -7.07 38.53
CA ASP A 186 -12.90 -5.94 38.62
C ASP A 186 -13.65 -5.68 37.32
N TYR A 187 -13.11 -6.19 36.20
CA TYR A 187 -13.65 -5.93 34.86
C TYR A 187 -13.93 -7.23 34.10
N THR A 188 -15.00 -7.23 33.31
CA THR A 188 -15.20 -8.24 32.27
C THR A 188 -14.28 -8.00 31.09
N LYS A 189 -14.03 -9.04 30.27
CA LYS A 189 -13.18 -8.92 29.07
C LYS A 189 -13.69 -7.85 28.10
N LYS A 190 -15.00 -7.75 27.92
CA LYS A 190 -15.65 -6.75 27.06
C LYS A 190 -15.42 -5.32 27.57
N GLN A 191 -15.44 -5.10 28.88
CA GLN A 191 -15.14 -3.78 29.46
C GLN A 191 -13.67 -3.39 29.27
N LEU A 192 -12.75 -4.36 29.41
CA LEU A 192 -11.33 -4.12 29.13
C LEU A 192 -11.09 -3.75 27.65
N GLU A 193 -11.76 -4.43 26.72
CA GLU A 193 -11.70 -4.10 25.28
C GLU A 193 -12.21 -2.68 24.98
N GLN A 194 -13.25 -2.22 25.68
CA GLN A 194 -13.75 -0.85 25.54
C GLN A 194 -12.75 0.19 26.03
N LEU A 195 -12.04 -0.09 27.13
CA LEU A 195 -10.98 0.78 27.65
C LEU A 195 -9.75 0.82 26.72
N ILE A 196 -9.47 -0.29 26.02
CA ILE A 196 -8.38 -0.43 25.07
C ILE A 196 -8.67 0.29 23.73
N ALA A 197 -9.92 0.56 23.38
CA ALA A 197 -10.35 1.14 22.10
C ALA A 197 -9.88 2.59 21.83
N GLN A 198 -8.86 3.08 22.54
CA GLN A 198 -8.19 4.35 22.28
C GLN A 198 -7.58 4.39 20.87
N PRO A 199 -7.45 5.60 20.27
CA PRO A 199 -6.89 5.75 18.93
C PRO A 199 -5.46 5.22 18.88
N THR A 200 -5.22 4.28 17.96
CA THR A 200 -3.91 3.65 17.76
C THR A 200 -3.03 4.53 16.87
N ASN A 201 -1.78 4.75 17.30
CA ASN A 201 -0.78 5.46 16.51
C ASN A 201 -0.21 4.51 15.44
N VAL A 202 -0.67 4.67 14.21
CA VAL A 202 -0.06 4.01 13.04
C VAL A 202 1.20 4.79 12.68
N ARG A 203 2.35 4.11 12.62
CA ARG A 203 3.67 4.73 12.42
C ARG A 203 3.73 5.60 11.16
N VAL A 204 3.15 5.09 10.07
CA VAL A 204 3.06 5.79 8.78
C VAL A 204 2.27 7.10 8.90
N PHE A 205 1.23 7.16 9.74
CA PHE A 205 0.46 8.40 9.93
C PHE A 205 1.22 9.43 10.76
N ALA A 206 2.02 8.98 11.72
CA ALA A 206 2.92 9.86 12.46
C ALA A 206 3.97 10.50 11.53
N LEU A 207 4.54 9.73 10.60
CA LEU A 207 5.48 10.24 9.59
C LEU A 207 4.83 11.30 8.69
N LEU A 208 3.64 11.01 8.15
CA LEU A 208 2.89 11.95 7.31
C LEU A 208 2.60 13.27 8.01
N THR A 209 2.17 13.21 9.27
CA THR A 209 1.84 14.41 10.06
C THR A 209 3.07 15.27 10.29
N ARG A 210 4.22 14.65 10.62
CA ARG A 210 5.50 15.36 10.82
C ARG A 210 5.98 16.07 9.56
N GLN A 211 5.66 15.53 8.38
CA GLN A 211 6.11 16.05 7.09
C GLN A 211 4.99 16.72 6.29
N ASN A 212 3.90 17.13 6.98
CA ASN A 212 2.78 17.87 6.40
C ASN A 212 2.18 17.25 5.13
N HIS A 213 2.10 15.91 5.11
CA HIS A 213 1.45 15.14 4.06
C HIS A 213 0.11 14.58 4.54
N GLN A 214 -0.79 14.28 3.60
CA GLN A 214 -2.15 13.86 3.89
C GLN A 214 -2.45 12.49 3.28
N LEU A 215 -3.19 11.66 4.02
CA LEU A 215 -3.85 10.47 3.49
C LEU A 215 -5.33 10.80 3.23
N PRO A 216 -5.81 10.74 1.98
CA PRO A 216 -7.21 11.03 1.64
C PRO A 216 -8.22 10.11 2.35
N THR A 217 -7.78 8.89 2.68
CA THR A 217 -8.55 7.91 3.45
C THR A 217 -7.60 7.05 4.27
N VAL A 218 -7.97 6.77 5.52
CA VAL A 218 -7.30 5.75 6.32
C VAL A 218 -7.59 4.37 5.68
N PRO A 219 -6.56 3.58 5.33
CA PRO A 219 -6.74 2.24 4.75
C PRO A 219 -7.60 1.29 5.61
#